data_AF-A0A2G9Q8Q3-F1
#
_entry.id   AF-A0A2G9Q8Q3-F1
#
_cell.length_a   1.000
_cell.length_b   1.000
_cell.length_c   1.000
_cell.angle_alpha   90.00
_cell.angle_beta   90.00
_cell.angle_gamma   90.00
#
_symmetry.space_group_name_H-M   'P 1'
#
loop_
_entity.id
_entity.type
_entity.pdbx_description
1 polymer ?
#
loop_
_entity_poly.entity_id
_entity_poly.type
_entity_poly.pdbx_seq_one_letter_code
_entity_poly.pdbx_strand_id
1 'polypeptide(L)'
;MRSVYKADMHVPYVRSVCRASEVTSVQNKAKINNKFKDPEFLIPLIEKYREMRNLWEVKHPQYYIKPIRKLTLERLLAFVQTFIPEATVEILEKKIGILRNMYRREHNKIQTSLRSGASSADVYVPRLWYSEKLCFLDDQTEARESL
;
A
#
# COMPACT_ATOMS: atom_id res chain seq x y z
N MET A 1 -69.57 17.48 20.84
CA MET A 1 -69.16 17.12 19.46
C MET A 1 -67.69 17.48 19.29
N ARG A 2 -66.96 16.60 18.61
CA ARG A 2 -65.51 16.37 18.72
C ARG A 2 -64.64 17.59 18.39
N SER A 3 -63.78 17.96 19.35
CA SER A 3 -62.58 18.79 19.14
C SER A 3 -61.55 17.94 18.39
N VAL A 4 -61.17 18.36 17.19
CA VAL A 4 -60.19 17.66 16.34
C VAL A 4 -58.87 18.42 16.45
N TYR A 5 -57.95 17.90 17.25
CA TYR A 5 -56.56 18.32 17.24
C TYR A 5 -55.95 17.97 15.88
N LYS A 6 -55.55 18.98 15.11
CA LYS A 6 -54.62 18.80 13.98
C LYS A 6 -53.22 18.66 14.56
N ALA A 7 -52.67 17.46 14.47
CA ALA A 7 -51.25 17.24 14.71
C ALA A 7 -50.51 17.48 13.38
N ASP A 8 -49.90 18.65 13.23
CA ASP A 8 -48.93 18.91 12.16
C ASP A 8 -47.64 18.13 12.46
N MET A 9 -47.53 16.95 11.88
CA MET A 9 -46.30 16.15 11.92
C MET A 9 -45.49 16.44 10.66
N HIS A 10 -44.72 17.53 10.67
CA HIS A 10 -43.63 17.71 9.71
C HIS A 10 -42.29 17.76 10.46
N VAL A 11 -41.76 16.58 10.76
CA VAL A 11 -40.33 16.41 11.07
C VAL A 11 -39.64 16.11 9.73
N PRO A 12 -38.77 16.99 9.21
CA PRO A 12 -37.99 16.66 8.03
C PRO A 12 -36.96 15.59 8.44
N TYR A 13 -37.02 14.49 7.70
CA TYR A 13 -36.15 13.35 7.77
C TYR A 13 -34.68 13.75 7.54
N VAL A 14 -33.90 13.87 8.62
CA VAL A 14 -32.44 13.99 8.52
C VAL A 14 -31.85 12.61 8.19
N ARG A 15 -31.86 12.23 6.91
CA ARG A 15 -31.20 10.99 6.45
C ARG A 15 -30.39 11.21 5.17
N SER A 16 -29.40 12.10 5.15
CA SER A 16 -28.52 12.15 3.97
C SER A 16 -27.17 12.85 4.12
N VAL A 17 -26.50 12.75 5.28
CA VAL A 17 -25.11 13.24 5.38
C VAL A 17 -24.11 12.08 5.48
N CYS A 18 -24.40 11.02 6.24
CA CYS A 18 -23.49 9.87 6.38
C CYS A 18 -23.27 9.09 5.07
N ARG A 19 -24.28 9.00 4.19
CA ARG A 19 -24.20 8.18 2.97
C ARG A 19 -23.32 8.82 1.88
N ALA A 20 -23.25 10.15 1.84
CA ALA A 20 -22.44 10.86 0.86
C ALA A 20 -20.94 10.83 1.21
N SER A 21 -20.60 10.97 2.50
CA SER A 21 -19.22 10.87 3.00
C SER A 21 -18.64 9.46 2.89
N GLU A 22 -19.46 8.43 3.09
CA GLU A 22 -19.06 7.03 2.86
C GLU A 22 -18.80 6.76 1.37
N VAL A 23 -19.68 7.21 0.49
CA VAL A 23 -19.56 7.02 -0.96
C VAL A 23 -18.29 7.69 -1.51
N THR A 24 -18.02 8.95 -1.14
CA THR A 24 -16.78 9.65 -1.54
C THR A 24 -15.52 8.96 -1.01
N SER A 25 -15.54 8.48 0.24
CA SER A 25 -14.40 7.75 0.82
C SER A 25 -14.09 6.42 0.10
N VAL A 26 -15.12 5.73 -0.42
CA VAL A 26 -14.97 4.47 -1.16
C VAL A 26 -14.46 4.72 -2.57
N GLN A 27 -14.98 5.74 -3.26
CA GLN A 27 -14.53 6.13 -4.60
C GLN A 27 -13.07 6.57 -4.60
N ASN A 28 -12.65 7.34 -3.59
CA ASN A 28 -11.26 7.78 -3.47
C ASN A 28 -10.31 6.60 -3.24
N LYS A 29 -10.70 5.60 -2.42
CA LYS A 29 -9.92 4.36 -2.26
C LYS A 29 -9.76 3.59 -3.56
N ALA A 30 -10.82 3.44 -4.35
CA ALA A 30 -10.77 2.76 -5.64
C ALA A 30 -9.84 3.48 -6.63
N LYS A 31 -9.93 4.81 -6.70
CA LYS A 31 -9.07 5.66 -7.53
C LYS A 31 -7.59 5.49 -7.19
N ILE A 32 -7.25 5.56 -5.90
CA ILE A 32 -5.88 5.33 -5.41
C ILE A 32 -5.44 3.92 -5.79
N ASN A 33 -6.27 2.90 -5.55
CA ASN A 33 -5.92 1.51 -5.89
C ASN A 33 -5.62 1.31 -7.37
N ASN A 34 -6.38 1.95 -8.25
CA ASN A 34 -6.19 1.84 -9.70
C ASN A 34 -4.89 2.51 -10.14
N LYS A 35 -4.50 3.64 -9.54
CA LYS A 35 -3.23 4.30 -9.89
C LYS A 35 -2.00 3.46 -9.56
N PHE A 36 -2.05 2.67 -8.48
CA PHE A 36 -0.97 1.73 -8.14
C PHE A 36 -0.89 0.48 -9.05
N LYS A 37 -1.79 0.34 -10.03
CA LYS A 37 -1.70 -0.70 -11.08
C LYS A 37 -1.10 -0.16 -12.39
N ASP A 38 -1.04 1.15 -12.53
CA ASP A 38 -0.50 1.84 -13.69
C ASP A 38 1.04 1.73 -13.70
N PRO A 39 1.64 1.10 -14.73
CA PRO A 39 3.09 0.95 -14.82
C PRO A 39 3.85 2.27 -14.84
N GLU A 40 3.30 3.30 -15.48
CA GLU A 40 3.93 4.62 -15.58
C GLU A 40 4.06 5.30 -14.21
N PHE A 41 3.20 4.94 -13.26
CA PHE A 41 3.27 5.42 -11.89
C PHE A 41 4.04 4.47 -10.97
N LEU A 42 3.77 3.17 -11.07
CA LEU A 42 4.29 2.19 -10.13
C LEU A 42 5.80 1.99 -10.29
N ILE A 43 6.32 1.97 -11.52
CA ILE A 43 7.75 1.78 -11.75
C ILE A 43 8.55 2.92 -11.12
N PRO A 44 8.30 4.22 -11.42
CA PRO A 44 9.02 5.32 -10.78
C PRO A 44 8.85 5.36 -9.25
N LEU A 45 7.67 4.95 -8.74
CA LEU A 45 7.45 4.84 -7.31
C LEU A 45 8.39 3.81 -6.67
N ILE A 46 8.52 2.62 -7.28
CA ILE A 46 9.39 1.56 -6.78
C ILE A 46 10.85 2.00 -6.83
N GLU A 47 11.29 2.65 -7.91
CA GLU A 47 12.67 3.15 -8.03
C GLU A 47 12.99 4.20 -6.96
N LYS A 48 12.11 5.18 -6.73
CA LYS A 48 12.28 6.15 -5.63
C LYS A 48 12.28 5.49 -4.26
N TYR A 49 11.42 4.50 -4.06
CA TYR A 49 11.37 3.74 -2.81
C TYR A 49 12.65 2.92 -2.59
N ARG A 50 13.23 2.35 -3.65
CA ARG A 50 14.52 1.63 -3.61
C ARG A 50 15.66 2.54 -3.13
N GLU A 51 15.71 3.79 -3.59
CA GLU A 51 16.72 4.78 -3.15
C GLU A 51 16.60 5.12 -1.65
N MET A 52 15.39 5.06 -1.09
CA MET A 52 15.10 5.38 0.32
C MET A 52 15.37 4.20 1.24
N ARG A 53 16.65 3.80 1.32
CA ARG A 53 17.13 2.61 2.04
C ARG A 53 16.64 2.51 3.49
N ASN A 54 16.62 3.61 4.24
CA ASN A 54 16.12 3.66 5.62
C ASN A 54 14.63 3.26 5.79
N LEU A 55 13.85 3.18 4.70
CA LEU A 55 12.47 2.70 4.74
C LEU A 55 12.36 1.17 4.75
N TRP A 56 13.32 0.47 4.17
CA TRP A 56 13.21 -0.98 3.90
C TRP A 56 14.40 -1.81 4.36
N GLU A 57 15.58 -1.22 4.48
CA GLU A 57 16.81 -1.88 4.88
C GLU A 57 17.00 -1.83 6.40
N VAL A 58 16.83 -2.97 7.06
CA VAL A 58 16.94 -3.13 8.51
C VAL A 58 18.35 -2.84 9.01
N LYS A 59 19.37 -3.20 8.23
CA LYS A 59 20.79 -2.93 8.52
C LYS A 59 21.15 -1.42 8.41
N HIS A 60 20.27 -0.58 7.86
CA HIS A 60 20.56 0.85 7.66
C HIS A 60 20.60 1.60 9.01
N PRO A 61 21.61 2.43 9.31
CA PRO A 61 21.75 3.11 10.61
C PRO A 61 20.53 3.94 11.02
N GLN A 62 19.83 4.51 10.03
CA GLN A 62 18.66 5.34 10.25
C GLN A 62 17.32 4.57 10.23
N TYR A 63 17.34 3.24 10.11
CA TYR A 63 16.13 2.42 10.02
C TYR A 63 15.28 2.49 11.30
N TYR A 64 15.89 2.56 12.48
CA TYR A 64 15.13 2.64 13.74
C TYR A 64 14.82 4.08 14.19
N ILE A 65 15.34 5.08 13.47
CA ILE A 65 15.17 6.49 13.82
C ILE A 65 13.84 7.01 13.26
N LYS A 66 12.79 6.94 14.10
CA LYS A 66 11.41 7.35 13.76
C LYS A 66 11.29 8.72 13.06
N PRO A 67 11.89 9.82 13.56
CA PRO A 67 11.73 11.13 12.90
C PRO A 67 12.35 11.16 11.50
N ILE A 68 13.50 10.51 11.30
CA ILE A 68 14.17 10.45 9.99
C ILE A 68 13.34 9.60 9.01
N ARG A 69 12.81 8.46 9.47
CA ARG A 69 11.89 7.64 8.66
C ARG A 69 10.64 8.41 8.26
N LYS A 70 10.01 9.14 9.19
CA LYS A 70 8.84 9.96 8.91
C LYS A 70 9.16 11.01 7.84
N LEU A 71 10.26 11.74 7.98
CA LEU A 71 10.70 12.72 6.99
C LEU A 71 10.93 12.09 5.61
N THR A 72 11.47 10.87 5.57
CA THR A 72 11.71 10.17 4.31
C THR A 72 10.41 9.71 3.66
N LEU A 73 9.44 9.23 4.45
CA LEU A 73 8.09 8.94 3.98
C LEU A 73 7.39 10.19 3.45
N GLU A 74 7.55 11.35 4.09
CA GLU A 74 7.00 12.62 3.62
C GLU A 74 7.59 13.04 2.27
N ARG A 75 8.89 12.81 2.05
CA ARG A 75 9.53 13.03 0.74
C ARG A 75 8.96 12.11 -0.35
N LEU A 76 8.75 10.83 -0.02
CA LEU A 76 8.11 9.89 -0.94
C LEU A 76 6.64 10.26 -1.21
N LEU A 77 5.95 10.73 -0.17
CA LEU A 77 4.57 11.20 -0.27
C LEU A 77 4.45 12.40 -1.19
N ALA A 78 5.36 13.37 -1.11
CA ALA A 78 5.36 14.52 -2.01
C ALA A 78 5.40 14.09 -3.48
N PHE A 79 6.18 13.06 -3.82
CA PHE A 79 6.16 12.47 -5.16
C PHE A 79 4.79 11.85 -5.49
N VAL A 80 4.22 11.04 -4.60
CA VAL A 80 2.90 10.43 -4.82
C VAL A 80 1.80 11.48 -5.00
N GLN A 81 1.88 12.58 -4.25
CA GLN A 81 0.91 13.67 -4.29
C GLN A 81 0.89 14.42 -5.62
N THR A 82 1.98 14.38 -6.41
CA THR A 82 1.96 14.91 -7.78
C THR A 82 0.96 14.18 -8.70
N PHE A 83 0.62 12.93 -8.37
CA PHE A 83 -0.37 12.13 -9.11
C PHE A 83 -1.69 11.96 -8.34
N ILE A 84 -1.62 11.95 -7.01
CA ILE A 84 -2.73 11.69 -6.09
C ILE A 84 -2.70 12.71 -4.95
N PRO A 85 -3.25 13.92 -5.15
CA PRO A 85 -3.15 15.00 -4.16
C PRO A 85 -3.72 14.65 -2.77
N GLU A 86 -4.72 13.77 -2.73
CA GLU A 86 -5.37 13.30 -1.49
C GLU A 86 -4.58 12.21 -0.74
N ALA A 87 -3.44 11.77 -1.27
CA ALA A 87 -2.64 10.75 -0.61
C ALA A 87 -2.11 11.25 0.75
N THR A 88 -2.20 10.38 1.75
CA THR A 88 -1.65 10.60 3.09
C THR A 88 -0.49 9.64 3.36
N VAL A 89 0.33 9.94 4.37
CA VAL A 89 1.43 9.05 4.81
C VAL A 89 0.89 7.66 5.15
N GLU A 90 -0.26 7.58 5.83
CA GLU A 90 -0.90 6.32 6.22
C GLU A 90 -1.27 5.45 5.01
N ILE A 91 -1.82 6.07 3.96
CA ILE A 91 -2.15 5.37 2.71
C ILE A 91 -0.87 4.85 2.06
N LEU A 92 0.17 5.67 2.01
CA LEU A 92 1.46 5.30 1.44
C LEU A 92 2.11 4.14 2.20
N GLU A 93 2.19 4.21 3.52
CA GLU A 93 2.75 3.13 4.36
C GLU A 93 1.97 1.82 4.16
N LYS A 94 0.64 1.89 4.14
CA LYS A 94 -0.20 0.73 3.86
C LYS A 94 0.09 0.14 2.48
N LYS A 95 0.29 0.98 1.47
CA LYS A 95 0.63 0.55 0.10
C LYS A 95 2.00 -0.09 0.02
N ILE A 96 3.02 0.50 0.65
CA ILE A 96 4.35 -0.09 0.77
C ILE A 96 4.27 -1.45 1.46
N GLY A 97 3.50 -1.56 2.55
CA GLY A 97 3.27 -2.83 3.24
C GLY A 97 2.62 -3.90 2.36
N ILE A 98 1.62 -3.52 1.57
CA ILE A 98 0.98 -4.44 0.59
C ILE A 98 1.98 -4.88 -0.48
N LEU A 99 2.74 -3.95 -1.06
CA LEU A 99 3.76 -4.25 -2.07
C LEU A 99 4.79 -5.25 -1.56
N ARG A 100 5.37 -5.00 -0.37
CA ARG A 100 6.33 -5.90 0.28
C ARG A 100 5.73 -7.27 0.56
N ASN A 101 4.51 -7.34 1.07
CA ASN A 101 3.84 -8.61 1.36
C ASN A 101 3.50 -9.40 0.10
N MET A 102 3.11 -8.73 -0.98
CA MET A 102 2.89 -9.38 -2.28
C MET A 102 4.20 -9.96 -2.81
N TYR A 103 5.26 -9.16 -2.82
CA TYR A 103 6.58 -9.60 -3.24
C TYR A 103 7.08 -10.79 -2.42
N ARG A 104 7.05 -10.71 -1.09
CA ARG A 104 7.47 -11.81 -0.20
C ARG A 104 6.70 -13.11 -0.45
N ARG A 105 5.39 -13.04 -0.68
CA ARG A 105 4.58 -14.23 -0.98
C ARG A 105 4.96 -14.85 -2.32
N GLU A 106 5.19 -14.04 -3.35
CA GLU A 106 5.63 -14.52 -4.65
C GLU A 106 7.04 -15.12 -4.55
N HIS A 107 7.99 -14.40 -3.93
CA HIS A 107 9.36 -14.89 -3.71
C HIS A 107 9.38 -16.23 -2.95
N ASN A 108 8.58 -16.37 -1.88
CA ASN A 108 8.50 -17.62 -1.14
C ASN A 108 7.99 -18.81 -1.99
N LYS A 109 7.11 -18.59 -2.96
CA LYS A 109 6.65 -19.65 -3.86
C LYS A 109 7.77 -20.13 -4.78
N ILE A 110 8.57 -19.19 -5.30
CA ILE A 110 9.75 -19.49 -6.12
C ILE A 110 10.73 -20.32 -5.29
N GLN A 111 11.08 -19.86 -4.08
CA GLN A 111 12.01 -20.57 -3.20
C GLN A 111 11.50 -21.97 -2.81
N THR A 112 10.20 -22.10 -2.52
CA THR A 112 9.60 -23.40 -2.18
C THR A 112 9.66 -24.36 -3.37
N SER A 113 9.35 -23.87 -4.57
CA SER A 113 9.42 -24.64 -5.82
C SER A 113 10.83 -25.14 -6.11
N LEU A 114 11.84 -24.27 -5.95
CA LEU A 114 13.26 -24.64 -6.08
C LEU A 114 13.66 -25.70 -5.05
N ARG A 115 13.25 -25.54 -3.78
CA ARG A 115 13.60 -26.47 -2.70
C ARG A 115 12.97 -27.85 -2.83
N SER A 116 11.80 -27.96 -3.46
CA SER A 116 11.12 -29.25 -3.68
C SER A 116 11.76 -30.14 -4.74
N GLY A 117 12.89 -29.74 -5.34
CA GLY A 117 13.58 -30.52 -6.37
C GLY A 117 12.81 -30.57 -7.69
N ALA A 118 12.00 -29.54 -7.95
CA ALA A 118 11.30 -29.36 -9.21
C ALA A 118 12.31 -29.42 -10.38
N SER A 119 11.99 -30.17 -11.44
CA SER A 119 12.75 -30.07 -12.70
C SER A 119 12.70 -28.63 -13.19
N SER A 120 13.67 -28.18 -14.01
CA SER A 120 13.69 -26.81 -14.55
C SER A 120 12.38 -26.38 -15.25
N ALA A 121 11.57 -27.35 -15.70
CA ALA A 121 10.25 -27.15 -16.28
C ALA A 121 9.12 -26.86 -15.26
N ASP A 122 9.32 -27.13 -13.97
CA ASP A 122 8.33 -27.03 -12.88
C ASP A 122 8.59 -25.85 -11.93
N VAL A 123 9.54 -24.96 -12.28
CA VAL A 123 9.86 -23.79 -11.47
C VAL A 123 8.72 -22.77 -11.55
N TYR A 124 8.22 -22.31 -10.39
CA TYR A 124 7.14 -21.34 -10.34
C TYR A 124 7.53 -20.01 -11.02
N VAL A 125 6.79 -19.64 -12.07
CA VAL A 125 6.96 -18.36 -12.76
C VAL A 125 6.23 -17.23 -12.00
N PRO A 126 6.92 -16.14 -11.62
CA PRO A 126 6.31 -15.01 -10.95
C PRO A 126 5.16 -14.41 -11.77
N ARG A 127 4.01 -14.18 -11.13
CA ARG A 127 2.86 -13.53 -11.82
C ARG A 127 2.88 -12.02 -11.71
N LEU A 128 3.77 -11.49 -10.87
CA LEU A 128 3.89 -10.07 -10.60
C LEU A 128 4.85 -9.43 -11.61
N TRP A 129 4.30 -8.65 -12.54
CA TRP A 129 5.05 -8.05 -13.65
C TRP A 129 6.17 -7.09 -13.21
N TYR A 130 6.11 -6.56 -11.98
CA TYR A 130 7.15 -5.70 -11.39
C TYR A 130 8.00 -6.41 -10.33
N SER A 131 7.94 -7.74 -10.24
CA SER A 131 8.70 -8.50 -9.23
C SER A 131 10.21 -8.24 -9.31
N GLU A 132 10.76 -8.19 -10.51
CA GLU A 132 12.19 -7.90 -10.75
C GLU A 132 12.63 -6.57 -10.15
N LYS A 133 11.75 -5.56 -10.16
CA LYS A 133 12.03 -4.23 -9.59
C LYS A 133 12.10 -4.22 -8.07
N LEU A 134 11.57 -5.26 -7.41
CA LEU A 134 11.54 -5.41 -5.95
C LEU A 134 12.62 -6.37 -5.41
N CYS A 135 13.53 -6.87 -6.26
CA CYS A 135 14.58 -7.81 -5.86
C CYS A 135 15.52 -7.29 -4.76
N PHE A 136 15.68 -5.97 -4.64
CA PHE A 136 16.47 -5.35 -3.56
C PHE A 136 15.94 -5.66 -2.15
N LEU A 137 14.70 -6.17 -2.03
CA LEU A 137 14.15 -6.61 -0.76
C LEU A 137 14.71 -7.96 -0.29
N ASP A 138 15.33 -8.75 -1.18
CA ASP A 138 15.91 -10.05 -0.84
C ASP A 138 17.15 -9.93 0.04
N ASP A 139 17.93 -8.85 -0.13
CA ASP A 139 19.16 -8.52 0.60
C ASP A 139 18.97 -8.40 2.13
N GLN A 140 17.72 -8.44 2.62
CA GLN A 140 17.37 -8.44 4.04
C GLN A 140 17.34 -9.83 4.68
N THR A 141 17.40 -10.90 3.88
CA THR A 141 17.11 -12.27 4.35
C THR A 141 18.34 -13.02 4.82
N GLU A 142 19.53 -12.41 4.77
CA GLU A 142 20.69 -12.99 5.43
C GLU A 142 20.41 -13.16 6.92
N ALA A 143 20.53 -14.40 7.39
CA ALA A 143 20.39 -14.72 8.79
C ALA A 143 21.26 -13.74 9.58
N ARG A 144 20.67 -13.12 10.61
CA ARG A 144 21.43 -12.35 11.59
C ARG A 144 22.51 -13.32 12.10
N GLU A 145 23.76 -13.12 11.71
CA GLU A 145 24.86 -13.86 12.32
C GLU A 145 24.77 -13.56 13.81
N SER A 146 24.38 -14.57 14.58
CA SER A 146 24.42 -14.51 16.03
C SER A 146 25.90 -14.40 16.39
N LEU A 147 26.34 -13.19 16.75
CA LEU A 147 27.63 -12.98 17.42
C LEU A 147 27.66 -13.70 18.76
#